data_AF-A0A9E3J3K9-F1
#
_entry.id   AF-A0A9E3J3K9-F1
#
_cell.length_a   1.000
_cell.length_b   1.000
_cell.length_c   1.000
_cell.angle_alpha   90.00
_cell.angle_beta   90.00
_cell.angle_gamma   90.00
#
_symmetry.space_group_name_H-M   'P 1'
#
loop_
_entity.id
_entity.type
_entity.pdbx_description
1 polymer ?
#
loop_
_entity_poly.entity_id
_entity_poly.type
_entity_poly.pdbx_seq_one_letter_code
_entity_poly.pdbx_strand_id
1 'polypeptide(L)'
;MTSSQPAEGRFTVGVSRDFRDADGHNVWGDIRLSELDAAGIPWHYLPRDTGELLAPDIDGLDAVLFAGPAVTARTFDGVTRPPLLFARFGVGYDAVDLDACTRHGALVTITPDGARRPVATAALTMLLAVLHNVTAKDRLVRQGRWSEREQWMGLGLTGRRIGLLGLGNTARDLVGLLRPFDTEV
;
A
#
# COMPACT_ATOMS: atom_id res chain seq x y z
N MET A 1 39.46 -5.83 12.94
CA MET A 1 38.85 -6.82 12.02
C MET A 1 38.23 -7.92 12.86
N THR A 2 36.99 -7.72 13.31
CA THR A 2 36.17 -8.75 13.94
C THR A 2 35.08 -9.11 12.94
N SER A 3 35.35 -10.15 12.15
CA SER A 3 34.35 -10.80 11.31
C SER A 3 33.38 -11.52 12.24
N SER A 4 32.19 -10.96 12.42
CA SER A 4 31.08 -11.65 13.08
C SER A 4 30.44 -12.59 12.07
N GLN A 5 30.68 -13.90 12.22
CA GLN A 5 29.88 -14.92 11.54
C GLN A 5 28.40 -14.71 11.90
N PRO A 6 27.45 -14.89 10.95
CA PRO A 6 26.03 -14.85 11.26
C PRO A 6 25.73 -15.99 12.25
N ALA A 7 25.14 -15.65 13.39
CA ALA A 7 24.73 -16.62 14.39
C ALA A 7 23.67 -17.56 13.78
N GLU A 8 23.98 -18.84 13.66
CA GLU A 8 23.01 -19.89 13.34
C GLU A 8 21.83 -19.79 14.31
N GLY A 9 20.60 -19.69 13.78
CA GLY A 9 19.37 -19.75 14.57
C GLY A 9 18.69 -18.41 14.92
N ARG A 10 19.12 -17.26 14.39
CA ARG A 10 18.38 -15.98 14.56
C ARG A 10 17.44 -15.72 13.38
N PHE A 11 16.17 -15.44 13.69
CA PHE A 11 15.14 -15.03 12.73
C PHE A 11 15.59 -13.77 11.98
N THR A 12 15.63 -13.80 10.65
CA THR A 12 16.14 -12.73 9.79
C THR A 12 15.10 -12.23 8.81
N VAL A 13 14.99 -10.91 8.67
CA VAL A 13 13.97 -10.24 7.83
C VAL A 13 14.61 -9.56 6.63
N GLY A 14 14.12 -9.84 5.43
CA GLY A 14 14.40 -9.03 4.24
C GLY A 14 13.37 -7.93 4.07
N VAL A 15 13.80 -6.74 3.67
CA VAL A 15 12.93 -5.58 3.43
C VAL A 15 13.05 -5.18 1.96
N SER A 16 11.96 -5.16 1.21
CA SER A 16 12.02 -4.78 -0.21
C SER A 16 12.49 -3.33 -0.41
N ARG A 17 13.02 -3.02 -1.59
CA ARG A 17 13.67 -1.72 -1.86
C ARG A 17 12.71 -0.61 -2.28
N ASP A 18 11.49 -0.92 -2.64
CA ASP A 18 10.42 0.01 -3.00
C ASP A 18 9.93 0.87 -1.83
N PHE A 19 10.45 0.65 -0.61
CA PHE A 19 10.36 1.62 0.48
C PHE A 19 11.28 2.83 0.28
N ARG A 20 12.25 2.77 -0.65
CA ARG A 20 13.30 3.77 -0.80
C ARG A 20 13.19 4.54 -2.11
N ASP A 21 13.59 5.81 -2.10
CA ASP A 21 13.84 6.59 -3.31
C ASP A 21 15.23 6.27 -3.91
N ALA A 22 15.56 6.96 -5.01
CA ALA A 22 16.85 6.84 -5.70
C ALA A 22 18.05 7.24 -4.83
N ASP A 23 17.85 8.14 -3.86
CA ASP A 23 18.87 8.57 -2.90
C ASP A 23 18.97 7.62 -1.69
N GLY A 24 18.08 6.64 -1.62
CA GLY A 24 18.03 5.64 -0.58
C GLY A 24 17.31 6.07 0.69
N HIS A 25 16.55 7.16 0.66
CA HIS A 25 15.69 7.57 1.78
C HIS A 25 14.38 6.80 1.77
N ASN A 26 13.87 6.48 2.96
CA ASN A 26 12.55 5.89 3.07
C ASN A 26 11.46 6.92 2.72
N VAL A 27 10.60 6.62 1.75
CA VAL A 27 9.51 7.50 1.29
C VAL A 27 8.14 7.18 1.90
N TRP A 28 8.04 6.10 2.66
CA TRP A 28 6.81 5.62 3.29
C TRP A 28 6.68 6.05 4.76
N GLY A 29 7.56 6.95 5.22
CA GLY A 29 7.60 7.40 6.60
C GLY A 29 8.07 6.30 7.55
N ASP A 30 7.46 6.23 8.74
CA ASP A 30 7.81 5.21 9.73
C ASP A 30 7.13 3.87 9.40
N ILE A 31 7.90 2.96 8.80
CA ILE A 31 7.49 1.57 8.53
C ILE A 31 7.85 0.62 9.68
N ARG A 32 8.21 1.15 10.86
CA ARG A 32 8.40 0.42 12.11
C ARG A 32 9.57 -0.56 12.13
N LEU A 33 10.63 -0.29 11.36
CA LEU A 33 11.88 -1.08 11.41
C LEU A 33 12.57 -0.99 12.78
N SER A 34 12.37 0.11 13.51
CA SER A 34 12.87 0.27 14.88
C SER A 34 12.32 -0.78 15.85
N GLU A 35 11.16 -1.37 15.57
CA GLU A 35 10.61 -2.48 16.35
C GLU A 35 11.42 -3.77 16.14
N LEU A 36 11.94 -4.00 14.93
CA LEU A 36 12.85 -5.11 14.65
C LEU A 36 14.18 -4.90 15.38
N ASP A 37 14.70 -3.67 15.37
CA ASP A 37 15.91 -3.31 16.09
C ASP A 37 15.74 -3.52 17.61
N ALA A 38 14.63 -3.05 18.18
CA ALA A 38 14.30 -3.22 19.60
C ALA A 38 14.12 -4.70 19.99
N ALA A 39 13.57 -5.51 19.10
CA ALA A 39 13.46 -6.97 19.28
C ALA A 39 14.77 -7.72 19.02
N GLY A 40 15.83 -7.05 18.58
CA GLY A 40 17.11 -7.68 18.23
C GLY A 40 17.01 -8.64 17.02
N ILE A 41 16.06 -8.40 16.12
CA ILE A 41 15.83 -9.17 14.90
C ILE A 41 16.67 -8.56 13.78
N PRO A 42 17.69 -9.26 13.25
CA PRO A 42 18.47 -8.77 12.13
C PRO A 42 17.59 -8.58 10.89
N TRP A 43 17.78 -7.45 10.22
CA TRP A 43 17.10 -7.16 8.96
C TRP A 43 18.04 -6.46 7.97
N HIS A 44 17.73 -6.57 6.69
CA HIS A 44 18.43 -5.84 5.64
C HIS A 44 17.52 -5.59 4.43
N TYR A 45 17.86 -4.57 3.64
CA TYR A 45 17.20 -4.37 2.36
C TYR A 45 17.59 -5.45 1.36
N LEU A 46 16.62 -5.95 0.61
CA LEU A 46 16.81 -6.92 -0.46
C LEU A 46 17.81 -6.40 -1.53
N PRO A 47 18.50 -7.30 -2.23
CA PRO A 47 19.61 -6.93 -3.11
C PRO A 47 19.17 -6.11 -4.33
N ARG A 48 17.91 -6.23 -4.75
CA ARG A 48 17.38 -5.63 -5.98
C ARG A 48 16.09 -4.85 -5.71
N ASP A 49 15.90 -3.79 -6.48
CA ASP A 49 14.59 -3.17 -6.66
C ASP A 49 13.88 -3.86 -7.82
N THR A 50 12.72 -4.45 -7.57
CA THR A 50 12.09 -5.38 -8.51
C THR A 50 10.57 -5.40 -8.37
N GLY A 51 9.87 -5.63 -9.48
CA GLY A 51 8.43 -5.79 -9.49
C GLY A 51 7.93 -7.18 -9.07
N GLU A 52 8.82 -8.17 -8.92
CA GLU A 52 8.49 -9.53 -8.52
C GLU A 52 9.64 -10.11 -7.69
N LEU A 53 9.33 -10.66 -6.52
CA LEU A 53 10.32 -11.36 -5.70
C LEU A 53 10.65 -12.72 -6.31
N LEU A 54 11.93 -13.06 -6.36
CA LEU A 54 12.43 -14.34 -6.89
C LEU A 54 13.37 -15.00 -5.87
N ALA A 55 13.74 -16.26 -6.12
CA ALA A 55 14.58 -17.03 -5.20
C ALA A 55 15.85 -16.29 -4.70
N PRO A 56 16.64 -15.59 -5.54
CA PRO A 56 17.82 -14.87 -5.07
C PRO A 56 17.53 -13.73 -4.08
N ASP A 57 16.28 -13.25 -4.02
CA ASP A 57 15.88 -12.21 -3.08
C ASP A 57 15.42 -12.77 -1.74
N ILE A 58 14.92 -14.01 -1.71
CA ILE A 58 14.18 -14.54 -0.54
C ILE A 58 14.78 -15.79 0.10
N ASP A 59 15.63 -16.54 -0.62
CA ASP A 59 16.13 -17.82 -0.16
C ASP A 59 16.99 -17.65 1.10
N GLY A 60 16.65 -18.39 2.17
CA GLY A 60 17.33 -18.29 3.44
C GLY A 60 16.91 -17.09 4.32
N LEU A 61 15.85 -16.38 3.97
CA LEU A 61 15.20 -15.44 4.91
C LEU A 61 14.12 -16.16 5.70
N ASP A 62 13.82 -15.66 6.91
CA ASP A 62 12.70 -16.16 7.72
C ASP A 62 11.42 -15.37 7.46
N ALA A 63 11.54 -14.08 7.14
CA ALA A 63 10.43 -13.27 6.67
C ALA A 63 10.85 -12.22 5.64
N VAL A 64 9.87 -11.76 4.86
CA VAL A 64 10.01 -10.66 3.91
C VAL A 64 8.96 -9.60 4.21
N LEU A 65 9.40 -8.38 4.52
CA LEU A 65 8.56 -7.18 4.58
C LEU A 65 8.60 -6.49 3.22
N PHE A 66 7.43 -6.32 2.58
CA PHE A 66 7.36 -5.74 1.23
C PHE A 66 6.09 -4.94 0.97
N ALA A 67 6.09 -4.03 -0.02
CA ALA A 67 4.87 -3.27 -0.38
C ALA A 67 4.34 -3.61 -1.79
N GLY A 68 5.13 -3.28 -2.81
CA GLY A 68 4.78 -3.33 -4.24
C GLY A 68 5.15 -4.60 -4.99
N PRO A 69 6.31 -5.26 -4.75
CA PRO A 69 6.69 -6.46 -5.50
C PRO A 69 5.63 -7.57 -5.44
N ALA A 70 5.41 -8.23 -6.57
CA ALA A 70 4.55 -9.41 -6.64
C ALA A 70 5.23 -10.63 -5.99
N VAL A 71 4.40 -11.52 -5.46
CA VAL A 71 4.80 -12.85 -4.99
C VAL A 71 3.98 -13.85 -5.78
N THR A 72 4.62 -14.62 -6.65
CA THR A 72 3.95 -15.58 -7.55
C THR A 72 4.47 -16.99 -7.32
N ALA A 73 3.93 -17.98 -8.02
CA ALA A 73 4.53 -19.32 -8.04
C ALA A 73 6.03 -19.30 -8.38
N ARG A 74 6.47 -18.42 -9.28
CA ARG A 74 7.88 -18.29 -9.69
C ARG A 74 8.78 -17.76 -8.58
N THR A 75 8.21 -17.08 -7.59
CA THR A 75 8.96 -16.59 -6.43
C THR A 75 9.65 -17.75 -5.70
N PHE A 76 9.04 -18.93 -5.72
CA PHE A 76 9.55 -20.12 -5.03
C PHE A 76 10.43 -21.02 -5.90
N ASP A 77 10.60 -20.72 -7.19
CA ASP A 77 11.38 -21.54 -8.11
C ASP A 77 12.88 -21.53 -7.74
N GLY A 78 13.39 -22.68 -7.28
CA GLY A 78 14.79 -22.82 -6.86
C GLY A 78 15.08 -22.31 -5.44
N VAL A 79 14.05 -21.99 -4.65
CA VAL A 79 14.20 -21.65 -3.24
C VAL A 79 14.47 -22.90 -2.41
N THR A 80 15.59 -22.91 -1.68
CA THR A 80 15.97 -24.05 -0.82
C THR A 80 15.30 -23.96 0.55
N ARG A 81 15.19 -22.74 1.10
CA ARG A 81 14.55 -22.43 2.37
C ARG A 81 13.61 -21.23 2.20
N PRO A 82 12.31 -21.47 1.96
CA PRO A 82 11.35 -20.39 1.77
C PRO A 82 11.11 -19.60 3.06
N PRO A 83 10.82 -18.30 2.97
CA PRO A 83 10.39 -17.51 4.11
C PRO A 83 9.13 -18.10 4.76
N LEU A 84 9.07 -18.04 6.08
CA LEU A 84 7.88 -18.42 6.85
C LEU A 84 6.78 -17.36 6.75
N LEU A 85 7.13 -16.12 6.41
CA LEU A 85 6.22 -14.98 6.38
C LEU A 85 6.54 -13.99 5.25
N PHE A 86 5.52 -13.68 4.45
CA PHE A 86 5.46 -12.50 3.61
C PHE A 86 4.56 -11.44 4.27
N ALA A 87 5.19 -10.47 4.93
CA ALA A 87 4.51 -9.36 5.58
C ALA A 87 4.32 -8.21 4.59
N ARG A 88 3.10 -8.09 4.05
CA ARG A 88 2.81 -7.04 3.09
C ARG A 88 2.41 -5.73 3.77
N PHE A 89 3.16 -4.68 3.50
CA PHE A 89 2.88 -3.30 3.90
C PHE A 89 1.83 -2.69 2.95
N GLY A 90 0.60 -3.18 3.03
CA GLY A 90 -0.53 -2.69 2.26
C GLY A 90 -1.79 -3.52 2.46
N VAL A 91 -2.94 -3.02 1.98
CA VAL A 91 -4.25 -3.67 2.17
C VAL A 91 -4.50 -4.77 1.12
N GLY A 92 -4.52 -4.45 -0.17
CA GLY A 92 -5.01 -5.37 -1.22
C GLY A 92 -3.94 -6.31 -1.77
N TYR A 93 -4.08 -7.63 -1.60
CA TYR A 93 -3.05 -8.64 -1.84
C TYR A 93 -3.16 -9.31 -3.23
N ASP A 94 -3.73 -8.63 -4.21
CA ASP A 94 -4.01 -9.18 -5.55
C ASP A 94 -2.75 -9.63 -6.31
N ALA A 95 -1.59 -9.05 -5.96
CA ALA A 95 -0.28 -9.42 -6.53
C ALA A 95 0.42 -10.57 -5.79
N VAL A 96 -0.27 -11.22 -4.83
CA VAL A 96 0.27 -12.33 -4.03
C VAL A 96 -0.50 -13.61 -4.34
N ASP A 97 0.19 -14.61 -4.89
CA ASP A 97 -0.32 -15.96 -5.09
C ASP A 97 -0.39 -16.70 -3.75
N LEU A 98 -1.54 -16.61 -3.09
CA LEU A 98 -1.79 -17.23 -1.78
C LEU A 98 -1.68 -18.77 -1.84
N ASP A 99 -2.01 -19.39 -2.97
CA ASP A 99 -1.92 -20.84 -3.12
C ASP A 99 -0.45 -21.27 -3.21
N ALA A 100 0.40 -20.51 -3.91
CA ALA A 100 1.84 -20.73 -3.92
C ALA A 100 2.43 -20.56 -2.51
N CYS A 101 2.11 -19.47 -1.81
CA CYS A 101 2.55 -19.27 -0.44
C CYS A 101 2.13 -20.44 0.46
N THR A 102 0.87 -20.89 0.37
CA THR A 102 0.35 -22.01 1.16
C THR A 102 1.08 -23.32 0.86
N ARG A 103 1.33 -23.65 -0.42
CA ARG A 103 2.07 -24.87 -0.81
C ARG A 103 3.49 -24.90 -0.25
N HIS A 104 4.11 -23.74 -0.08
CA HIS A 104 5.47 -23.61 0.46
C HIS A 104 5.51 -23.32 1.97
N GLY A 105 4.37 -23.37 2.66
CA GLY A 105 4.30 -23.15 4.11
C GLY A 105 4.54 -21.70 4.55
N ALA A 106 4.39 -20.74 3.64
CA ALA A 106 4.60 -19.33 3.89
C ALA A 106 3.28 -18.63 4.26
N LEU A 107 3.26 -17.97 5.41
CA LEU A 107 2.14 -17.11 5.82
C LEU A 107 2.18 -15.79 5.05
N VAL A 108 1.01 -15.20 4.82
CA VAL A 108 0.88 -13.85 4.25
C VAL A 108 0.10 -12.99 5.23
N THR A 109 0.64 -11.81 5.56
CA THR A 109 -0.07 -10.80 6.35
C THR A 109 -0.20 -9.49 5.57
N ILE A 110 -1.21 -8.71 5.91
CA ILE A 110 -1.51 -7.41 5.32
C ILE A 110 -1.77 -6.37 6.42
N THR A 111 -1.93 -5.10 6.05
CA THR A 111 -2.26 -3.99 6.95
C THR A 111 -3.70 -3.51 6.74
N PRO A 112 -4.74 -4.27 7.14
CA PRO A 112 -6.13 -4.07 6.69
C PRO A 112 -6.72 -2.70 7.03
N ASP A 113 -6.27 -2.09 8.12
CA ASP A 113 -6.77 -0.78 8.57
C ASP A 113 -5.91 0.41 8.12
N GLY A 114 -4.69 0.16 7.61
CA GLY A 114 -3.70 1.21 7.37
C GLY A 114 -4.11 2.26 6.34
N ALA A 115 -4.93 1.88 5.35
CA ALA A 115 -5.37 2.78 4.28
C ALA A 115 -6.88 3.08 4.29
N ARG A 116 -7.65 2.54 5.24
CA ARG A 116 -9.12 2.62 5.26
C ARG A 116 -9.64 4.06 5.21
N ARG A 117 -9.23 4.88 6.18
CA ARG A 117 -9.70 6.27 6.31
C ARG A 117 -9.12 7.19 5.23
N PRO A 118 -7.80 7.15 4.93
CA PRO A 118 -7.22 7.95 3.85
C PRO A 118 -7.87 7.70 2.48
N VAL A 119 -8.12 6.43 2.12
CA VAL A 119 -8.77 6.09 0.84
C VAL A 119 -10.22 6.57 0.82
N ALA A 120 -10.97 6.42 1.92
CA ALA A 120 -12.33 6.96 2.02
C ALA A 120 -12.36 8.49 1.84
N THR A 121 -11.42 9.21 2.45
CA THR A 121 -11.31 10.67 2.25
C THR A 121 -10.93 11.04 0.83
N ALA A 122 -10.00 10.31 0.20
CA ALA A 122 -9.62 10.54 -1.19
C ALA A 122 -10.80 10.30 -2.15
N ALA A 123 -11.60 9.26 -1.91
CA ALA A 123 -12.82 8.99 -2.69
C ALA A 123 -13.82 10.15 -2.60
N LEU A 124 -14.08 10.66 -1.39
CA LEU A 124 -14.93 11.84 -1.21
C LEU A 124 -14.32 13.08 -1.90
N THR A 125 -13.01 13.30 -1.80
CA THR A 125 -12.32 14.40 -2.49
C THR A 125 -12.52 14.33 -4.00
N MET A 126 -12.35 13.15 -4.60
CA MET A 126 -12.57 12.97 -6.04
C MET A 126 -14.04 13.21 -6.43
N LEU A 127 -14.98 12.72 -5.63
CA LEU A 127 -16.41 12.95 -5.83
C LEU A 127 -16.75 14.44 -5.83
N LEU A 128 -16.27 15.18 -4.83
CA LEU A 128 -16.46 16.63 -4.74
C LEU A 128 -15.77 17.38 -5.88
N ALA A 129 -14.55 16.97 -6.25
CA ALA A 129 -13.79 17.58 -7.33
C ALA A 129 -14.54 17.51 -8.67
N VAL A 130 -15.13 16.35 -8.97
CA VAL A 130 -15.96 16.13 -10.16
C VAL A 130 -17.26 16.94 -10.07
N LEU A 131 -18.02 16.79 -8.98
CA LEU A 131 -19.33 17.45 -8.84
C LEU A 131 -19.24 18.98 -8.85
N HIS A 132 -18.10 19.56 -8.46
CA HIS A 132 -17.89 21.01 -8.49
C HIS A 132 -17.08 21.51 -9.70
N ASN A 133 -16.68 20.63 -10.63
CA ASN A 133 -15.81 20.95 -11.76
C ASN A 133 -14.50 21.65 -11.32
N VAL A 134 -13.92 21.19 -10.20
CA VAL A 134 -12.79 21.88 -9.54
C VAL A 134 -11.60 22.04 -10.48
N THR A 135 -11.22 21.00 -11.20
CA THR A 135 -10.06 21.03 -12.11
C THR A 135 -10.24 22.02 -13.26
N ALA A 136 -11.45 22.13 -13.82
CA ALA A 136 -11.73 23.09 -14.89
C ALA A 136 -11.70 24.53 -14.36
N LYS A 137 -12.29 24.76 -13.18
CA LYS A 137 -12.32 26.08 -12.53
C LYS A 137 -10.94 26.54 -12.07
N ASP A 138 -10.09 25.65 -11.54
CA ASP A 138 -8.70 25.97 -11.19
C ASP A 138 -7.92 26.48 -12.41
N ARG A 139 -8.06 25.82 -13.57
CA ARG A 139 -7.43 26.27 -14.82
C ARG A 139 -7.92 27.64 -15.26
N LEU A 140 -9.24 27.90 -15.20
CA LEU A 140 -9.80 29.21 -15.55
C LEU A 140 -9.24 30.33 -14.68
N VAL A 141 -9.15 30.10 -13.36
CA VAL A 141 -8.60 31.08 -12.41
C VAL A 141 -7.14 31.38 -12.72
N ARG A 142 -6.32 30.35 -12.95
CA ARG A 142 -4.90 30.51 -13.31
C ARG A 142 -4.68 31.26 -14.63
N GLN A 143 -5.67 31.25 -15.52
CA GLN A 143 -5.65 31.96 -16.80
C GLN A 143 -6.28 33.36 -16.73
N GLY A 144 -6.77 33.80 -15.57
CA GLY A 144 -7.46 35.09 -15.42
C GLY A 144 -8.88 35.12 -16.02
N ARG A 145 -9.48 33.96 -16.31
CA ARG A 145 -10.76 33.81 -17.02
C ARG A 145 -11.93 33.57 -16.06
N TRP A 146 -11.97 34.32 -14.95
CA TRP A 146 -12.99 34.12 -13.90
C TRP A 146 -14.43 34.33 -14.40
N SER A 147 -14.63 35.24 -15.35
CA SER A 147 -15.94 35.53 -15.94
C SER A 147 -16.59 34.33 -16.64
N GLU A 148 -15.80 33.33 -17.04
CA GLU A 148 -16.29 32.14 -17.74
C GLU A 148 -16.74 31.02 -16.78
N ARG A 149 -16.64 31.22 -15.45
CA ARG A 149 -16.96 30.20 -14.44
C ARG A 149 -18.39 29.65 -14.55
N GLU A 150 -19.32 30.46 -15.07
CA GLU A 150 -20.74 30.12 -15.19
C GLU A 150 -20.99 29.00 -16.21
N GLN A 151 -20.07 28.82 -17.15
CA GLN A 151 -20.08 27.70 -18.11
C GLN A 151 -19.71 26.36 -17.46
N TRP A 152 -19.24 26.39 -16.21
CA TRP A 152 -18.72 25.22 -15.47
C TRP A 152 -19.46 25.02 -14.15
N MET A 153 -20.71 25.43 -14.03
CA MET A 153 -21.49 25.25 -12.81
C MET A 153 -21.53 23.77 -12.39
N GLY A 154 -21.26 23.54 -11.11
CA GLY A 154 -21.23 22.20 -10.53
C GLY A 154 -22.63 21.75 -10.15
N LEU A 155 -22.79 20.45 -9.96
CA LEU A 155 -24.03 19.82 -9.53
C LEU A 155 -24.18 19.75 -8.01
N GLY A 156 -23.06 19.81 -7.27
CA GLY A 156 -23.02 19.63 -5.82
C GLY A 156 -23.42 18.22 -5.36
N LEU A 157 -23.25 17.96 -4.07
CA LEU A 157 -23.47 16.64 -3.46
C LEU A 157 -24.80 16.53 -2.70
N THR A 158 -25.39 17.65 -2.27
CA THR A 158 -26.64 17.71 -1.51
C THR A 158 -27.81 17.06 -2.25
N GLY A 159 -28.55 16.17 -1.57
CA GLY A 159 -29.71 15.48 -2.12
C GLY A 159 -29.39 14.44 -3.20
N ARG A 160 -28.10 14.12 -3.42
CA ARG A 160 -27.69 13.12 -4.41
C ARG A 160 -27.73 11.71 -3.82
N ARG A 161 -28.00 10.74 -4.68
CA ARG A 161 -27.89 9.31 -4.38
C ARG A 161 -26.51 8.79 -4.80
N ILE A 162 -25.82 8.14 -3.87
CA ILE A 162 -24.46 7.59 -4.06
C ILE A 162 -24.51 6.08 -3.97
N GLY A 163 -24.35 5.39 -5.11
CA GLY A 163 -24.24 3.94 -5.13
C GLY A 163 -22.83 3.46 -4.77
N LEU A 164 -22.73 2.49 -3.86
CA LEU A 164 -21.47 1.85 -3.47
C LEU A 164 -21.43 0.40 -3.97
N LEU A 165 -20.46 0.09 -4.84
CA LEU A 165 -20.18 -1.29 -5.27
C LEU A 165 -19.25 -1.95 -4.26
N GLY A 166 -19.86 -2.59 -3.26
CA GLY A 166 -19.18 -3.22 -2.12
C GLY A 166 -19.22 -2.35 -0.86
N LEU A 167 -19.59 -2.96 0.28
CA LEU A 167 -19.72 -2.30 1.59
C LEU A 167 -18.73 -2.84 2.63
N GLY A 168 -17.44 -2.84 2.26
CA GLY A 168 -16.32 -3.19 3.12
C GLY A 168 -15.88 -2.06 4.06
N ASN A 169 -14.70 -2.20 4.66
CA ASN A 169 -14.15 -1.24 5.64
C ASN A 169 -14.09 0.20 5.10
N THR A 170 -13.48 0.41 3.93
CA THR A 170 -13.34 1.73 3.31
C THR A 170 -14.70 2.35 2.96
N ALA A 171 -15.61 1.55 2.39
CA ALA A 171 -16.94 2.01 2.03
C ALA A 171 -17.76 2.46 3.26
N ARG A 172 -17.64 1.75 4.39
CA ARG A 172 -18.30 2.13 5.65
C ARG A 172 -17.79 3.47 6.19
N ASP A 173 -16.49 3.74 6.04
CA ASP A 173 -15.93 5.05 6.41
C ASP A 173 -16.43 6.16 5.48
N LEU A 174 -16.54 5.87 4.19
CA LEU A 174 -17.08 6.81 3.21
C LEU A 174 -18.56 7.13 3.51
N VAL A 175 -19.39 6.14 3.85
CA VAL A 175 -20.78 6.38 4.30
C VAL A 175 -20.80 7.37 5.46
N GLY A 176 -19.93 7.19 6.45
CA GLY A 176 -19.82 8.12 7.59
C GLY A 176 -19.43 9.54 7.16
N LEU A 177 -18.51 9.66 6.20
CA LEU A 177 -18.06 10.95 5.64
C LEU A 177 -19.14 11.64 4.79
N LEU A 178 -20.06 10.90 4.20
CA LEU A 178 -21.13 11.41 3.34
C LEU A 178 -22.33 11.95 4.13
N ARG A 179 -22.49 11.56 5.40
CA ARG A 179 -23.63 11.97 6.25
C ARG A 179 -23.85 13.49 6.34
N PRO A 180 -22.81 14.34 6.52
CA PRO A 180 -23.02 15.79 6.64
C PRO A 180 -23.43 16.48 5.33
N PHE A 181 -23.46 15.75 4.21
CA PHE A 181 -23.79 16.29 2.89
C PHE A 181 -25.25 16.05 2.48
N ASP A 182 -26.10 15.53 3.37
CA ASP A 182 -27.51 15.21 3.07
C ASP A 182 -27.66 14.33 1.81
N THR A 183 -26.84 13.29 1.75
CA THR A 183 -26.84 12.31 0.65
C THR A 183 -27.66 11.07 1.02
N GLU A 184 -28.22 10.42 0.01
CA GLU A 184 -28.77 9.07 0.12
C GLU A 184 -27.69 8.08 -0.33
N VAL A 185 -27.37 7.07 0.49
CA VAL A 185 -26.37 6.05 0.19
C VAL A 185 -27.01 4.67 0.16
#